data_AF-A0A818MDP9-F1
#
_entry.id   AF-A0A818MDP9-F1
#
_cell.length_a   1.000
_cell.length_b   1.000
_cell.length_c   1.000
_cell.angle_alpha   90.00
_cell.angle_beta   90.00
_cell.angle_gamma   90.00
#
_symmetry.space_group_name_H-M   'P 1'
#
loop_
_entity.id
_entity.type
_entity.pdbx_description
1 polymer ?
#
loop_
_entity_poly.entity_id
_entity_poly.type
_entity_poly.pdbx_seq_one_letter_code
_entity_poly.pdbx_strand_id
1 'polypeptide(L)'
;NVVFAKKQIVPTTVTIREADRTELFIRRHIEMPAGSRCCKLHTVDKRLIPEAFQSLAPHKVQYRLFSRQALINLLKSYRTRLNNNKHLDFDECMCLTDADYIKLTGFTRAQHAHTLSHIPPTSLKNSATRSARSALAYVLMKLKLGLSDSVLTSMVGVNSKRQMSRIINEARVAVTKHFVPRYLGLAHLTRQDVINKHTSSIANRLLTEG
;
A
#
# COMPACT_ATOMS: atom_id res chain seq x y z
N ASN A 1 18.03 16.48 -20.41
CA ASN A 1 17.07 16.17 -21.49
C ASN A 1 16.01 15.21 -20.99
N VAL A 2 14.99 15.71 -20.27
CA VAL A 2 13.80 14.93 -19.92
C VAL A 2 12.59 15.63 -20.50
N VAL A 3 12.45 15.36 -21.79
CA VAL A 3 11.24 15.19 -22.57
C VAL A 3 9.90 15.31 -21.79
N PHE A 4 9.27 16.47 -21.83
CA PHE A 4 7.81 16.50 -21.95
C PHE A 4 7.50 16.10 -23.40
N ALA A 5 7.01 14.88 -23.60
CA ALA A 5 6.58 14.29 -24.89
C ALA A 5 7.54 14.47 -26.09
N LYS A 6 8.46 13.53 -26.28
CA LYS A 6 9.05 13.25 -27.59
C LYS A 6 7.92 12.53 -28.30
N LYS A 7 7.51 13.09 -29.44
CA LYS A 7 6.75 12.39 -30.49
C LYS A 7 7.44 11.05 -30.76
N GLN A 8 7.02 9.99 -30.09
CA GLN A 8 7.32 8.62 -30.46
C GLN A 8 6.21 7.72 -29.93
N ILE A 9 5.40 7.26 -30.89
CA ILE A 9 4.44 6.14 -30.81
C ILE A 9 3.42 6.28 -29.68
N VAL A 10 2.31 6.97 -29.97
CA VAL A 10 1.21 7.33 -29.06
C VAL A 10 0.87 6.22 -28.06
N PRO A 11 1.42 6.23 -26.84
CA PRO A 11 0.88 5.41 -25.78
C PRO A 11 -0.33 6.19 -25.28
N THR A 12 -1.53 5.58 -25.30
CA THR A 12 -2.73 6.18 -24.72
C THR A 12 -2.38 6.91 -23.40
N THR A 13 -2.58 8.23 -23.36
CA THR A 13 -2.16 9.07 -22.23
C THR A 13 -3.28 9.22 -21.22
N VAL A 14 -2.96 9.26 -19.93
CA VAL A 14 -3.92 9.42 -18.83
C VAL A 14 -3.65 10.74 -18.13
N THR A 15 -4.71 11.48 -17.81
CA THR A 15 -4.61 12.71 -17.00
C THR A 15 -4.27 12.36 -15.56
N ILE A 16 -3.23 13.00 -15.03
CA ILE A 16 -2.75 12.77 -13.66
C ILE A 16 -3.74 13.41 -12.67
N ARG A 17 -4.12 12.66 -11.64
CA ARG A 17 -5.08 13.11 -10.63
C ARG A 17 -4.54 14.30 -9.83
N GLU A 18 -5.42 15.13 -9.31
CA GLU A 18 -5.05 16.23 -8.43
C GLU A 18 -4.30 15.76 -7.17
N ALA A 19 -4.69 14.63 -6.59
CA ALA A 19 -4.02 14.04 -5.43
C ALA A 19 -2.54 13.74 -5.72
N ASP A 20 -2.24 13.11 -6.86
CA ASP A 20 -0.86 12.74 -7.22
C ASP A 20 -0.01 13.99 -7.52
N ARG A 21 -0.60 15.03 -8.13
CA ARG A 21 0.04 16.33 -8.36
C ARG A 21 0.35 17.06 -7.04
N THR A 22 -0.59 17.00 -6.10
CA THR A 22 -0.40 17.58 -4.75
C THR A 22 0.69 16.83 -3.99
N GLU A 23 0.71 15.49 -4.07
CA GLU A 23 1.74 14.67 -3.42
C GLU A 23 3.14 14.93 -4.01
N LEU A 24 3.23 15.11 -5.32
CA LEU A 24 4.47 15.47 -6.00
C LEU A 24 5.00 16.83 -5.52
N PHE A 25 4.11 17.81 -5.35
CA PHE A 25 4.48 19.11 -4.78
C PHE A 25 4.96 18.98 -3.33
N ILE A 26 4.27 18.20 -2.49
CA ILE A 26 4.61 18.03 -1.07
C ILE A 26 5.96 17.31 -0.89
N ARG A 27 6.19 16.20 -1.60
CA ARG A 27 7.37 15.34 -1.37
C ARG A 27 8.58 15.67 -2.23
N ARG A 28 8.36 16.23 -3.42
CA ARG A 28 9.42 16.47 -4.40
C ARG A 28 9.60 17.96 -4.70
N HIS A 29 8.75 18.83 -4.15
CA HIS A 29 8.74 20.27 -4.44
C HIS A 29 8.55 20.59 -5.93
N ILE A 30 7.91 19.68 -6.67
CA ILE A 30 7.61 19.85 -8.10
C ILE A 30 6.13 20.18 -8.24
N GLU A 31 5.82 21.38 -8.71
CA GLU A 31 4.45 21.72 -9.09
C GLU A 31 4.13 21.19 -10.49
N MET A 32 2.97 20.54 -10.60
CA MET A 32 2.49 19.97 -11.84
C MET A 32 1.15 20.60 -12.23
N PRO A 33 1.05 21.24 -13.42
CA PRO A 33 -0.15 21.94 -13.83
C PRO A 33 -1.35 21.02 -13.97
N ALA A 34 -2.55 21.58 -13.81
CA ALA A 34 -3.80 20.89 -14.10
C ALA A 34 -3.83 20.42 -15.56
N GLY A 35 -4.40 19.23 -15.79
CA GLY A 35 -4.44 18.63 -17.12
C GLY A 35 -3.13 17.96 -17.56
N SER A 36 -2.09 17.93 -16.72
CA SER A 36 -0.86 17.19 -17.01
C SER A 36 -1.17 15.72 -17.29
N ARG A 37 -0.58 15.17 -18.35
CA ARG A 37 -0.81 13.80 -18.80
C ARG A 37 0.46 12.97 -18.65
N CYS A 38 0.30 11.71 -18.28
CA CYS A 38 1.37 10.71 -18.26
C CYS A 38 1.04 9.57 -19.25
N CYS A 39 2.05 8.83 -19.69
CA CYS A 39 1.82 7.60 -20.44
C CYS A 39 1.34 6.49 -19.49
N LYS A 40 0.54 5.54 -20.01
CA LYS A 40 0.03 4.40 -19.21
C LYS A 40 1.13 3.55 -18.56
N LEU A 41 2.34 3.52 -19.12
CA LEU A 41 3.46 2.77 -18.55
C LEU A 41 3.89 3.30 -17.17
N HIS A 42 3.66 4.59 -16.91
CA HIS A 42 4.02 5.25 -15.66
C HIS A 42 2.82 5.42 -14.72
N THR A 43 1.67 4.84 -15.06
CA THR A 43 0.46 4.94 -14.25
C THR A 43 -0.27 3.62 -14.11
N VAL A 44 -0.64 3.25 -12.89
CA VAL A 44 -1.55 2.13 -12.60
C VAL A 44 -2.82 2.71 -11.99
N ASP A 45 -3.99 2.37 -12.53
CA ASP A 45 -5.29 2.90 -12.10
C ASP A 45 -5.36 4.43 -12.03
N LYS A 46 -4.75 5.10 -13.02
CA LYS A 46 -4.62 6.57 -13.12
C LYS A 46 -3.76 7.20 -12.00
N ARG A 47 -3.03 6.40 -11.22
CA ARG A 47 -2.06 6.85 -10.20
C ARG A 47 -0.64 6.71 -10.72
N LEU A 48 0.26 7.60 -10.33
CA LEU A 48 1.69 7.48 -10.66
C LEU A 48 2.32 6.30 -9.92
N ILE A 49 3.08 5.46 -10.64
CA ILE A 49 3.88 4.40 -10.01
C ILE A 49 5.10 5.01 -9.26
N PRO A 50 5.64 4.35 -8.22
CA PRO A 50 6.73 4.88 -7.41
C PRO A 50 7.97 5.25 -8.23
N GLU A 51 8.31 4.45 -9.24
CA GLU A 51 9.48 4.66 -10.10
C GLU A 51 9.31 5.94 -10.92
N ALA A 52 8.12 6.10 -11.53
CA ALA A 52 7.77 7.30 -12.27
C ALA A 52 7.82 8.53 -11.35
N PHE A 53 7.25 8.43 -10.15
CA PHE A 53 7.24 9.51 -9.16
C PHE A 53 8.65 9.99 -8.79
N GLN A 54 9.60 9.06 -8.61
CA GLN A 54 11.00 9.38 -8.29
C GLN A 54 11.79 9.91 -9.50
N SER A 55 11.49 9.42 -10.70
CA SER A 55 12.17 9.83 -11.94
C SER A 55 11.75 11.21 -12.45
N LEU A 56 10.62 11.74 -11.97
CA LEU A 56 10.17 13.09 -12.32
C LEU A 56 11.20 14.13 -11.86
N ALA A 57 11.68 14.91 -12.84
CA ALA A 57 12.59 16.02 -12.65
C ALA A 57 11.85 17.35 -12.94
N PRO A 58 12.11 18.40 -12.15
CA PRO A 58 11.57 19.72 -12.45
C PRO A 58 12.11 20.21 -13.80
N HIS A 59 11.27 20.90 -14.56
CA HIS A 59 11.73 21.61 -15.74
C HIS A 59 12.68 22.74 -15.30
N LYS A 60 13.71 23.04 -16.10
CA LYS A 60 14.71 24.09 -15.81
C LYS A 60 14.16 25.54 -15.90
N VAL A 61 12.87 25.75 -15.67
CA VAL A 61 12.32 27.11 -15.60
C VAL A 61 12.56 27.64 -14.18
N GLN A 62 13.19 28.80 -14.06
CA GLN A 62 13.55 29.40 -12.77
C GLN A 62 12.33 29.86 -11.96
N TYR A 63 11.21 30.17 -12.61
CA TYR A 63 9.97 30.56 -11.94
C TYR A 63 8.74 30.29 -12.83
N ARG A 64 7.58 30.11 -12.20
CA ARG A 64 6.29 30.03 -12.86
C ARG A 64 5.35 31.08 -12.27
N LEU A 65 4.69 31.85 -13.13
CA LEU A 65 3.65 32.76 -12.70
C LEU A 65 2.38 31.95 -12.37
N PHE A 66 1.89 32.10 -11.15
CA PHE A 66 0.62 31.54 -10.74
C PHE A 66 -0.49 32.56 -10.99
N SER A 67 -1.60 32.10 -11.58
CA SER A 67 -2.83 32.89 -11.49
C SER A 67 -3.34 32.86 -10.05
N ARG A 68 -4.06 33.91 -9.63
CA ARG A 68 -4.72 33.98 -8.32
C ARG A 68 -5.53 32.71 -8.03
N GLN A 69 -6.28 32.22 -9.02
CA GLN A 69 -7.10 31.02 -8.87
C GLN A 69 -6.25 29.75 -8.73
N ALA A 70 -5.16 29.63 -9.50
CA ALA A 70 -4.25 28.48 -9.40
C ALA A 70 -3.59 28.40 -8.02
N LEU A 71 -3.16 29.54 -7.46
CA LEU A 71 -2.60 29.60 -6.12
C LEU A 71 -3.62 29.22 -5.04
N ILE A 72 -4.84 29.78 -5.12
CA ILE A 72 -5.92 29.43 -4.19
C ILE A 72 -6.24 27.93 -4.25
N ASN A 73 -6.30 27.36 -5.45
CA ASN A 73 -6.57 25.94 -5.62
C ASN A 73 -5.43 25.10 -5.02
N LEU A 74 -4.16 25.43 -5.30
CA LEU A 74 -3.01 24.75 -4.72
C LEU A 74 -3.07 24.74 -3.18
N LEU A 75 -3.32 25.89 -2.56
CA LEU A 75 -3.41 26.03 -1.11
C LEU A 75 -4.61 25.25 -0.53
N LYS A 76 -5.75 25.21 -1.23
CA LYS A 76 -6.90 24.38 -0.86
C LYS A 76 -6.55 22.89 -0.93
N SER A 77 -5.96 22.42 -2.04
CA SER A 77 -5.54 21.03 -2.19
C SER A 77 -4.54 20.62 -1.11
N TYR A 78 -3.59 21.50 -0.78
CA TYR A 78 -2.64 21.30 0.31
C TYR A 78 -3.31 21.18 1.68
N ARG A 79 -4.21 22.12 2.02
CA ARG A 79 -4.98 22.06 3.28
C ARG A 79 -5.83 20.80 3.39
N THR A 80 -6.51 20.43 2.30
CA THR A 80 -7.31 19.19 2.26
C THR A 80 -6.41 17.97 2.47
N ARG A 81 -5.23 17.92 1.84
CA ARG A 81 -4.27 16.82 2.03
C ARG A 81 -3.77 16.72 3.48
N LEU A 82 -3.40 17.84 4.10
CA LEU A 82 -2.99 17.86 5.50
C LEU A 82 -4.11 17.39 6.44
N ASN A 83 -5.35 17.81 6.19
CA ASN A 83 -6.49 17.39 6.99
C ASN A 83 -6.84 15.90 6.80
N ASN A 84 -6.58 15.34 5.62
CA ASN A 84 -6.86 13.93 5.32
C ASN A 84 -5.74 12.98 5.79
N ASN A 85 -4.51 13.47 5.97
CA ASN A 85 -3.36 12.67 6.44
C ASN A 85 -3.36 12.39 7.95
N LYS A 86 -4.48 12.57 8.66
CA LYS A 86 -4.57 12.29 10.10
C LYS A 86 -4.52 10.80 10.43
N HIS A 87 -4.81 9.95 9.46
CA HIS A 87 -4.97 8.52 9.65
C HIS A 87 -4.05 7.73 8.71
N LEU A 88 -3.67 6.54 9.15
CA LEU A 88 -2.91 5.60 8.33
C LEU A 88 -3.79 5.10 7.18
N ASP A 89 -3.30 5.28 5.95
CA ASP A 89 -3.95 4.83 4.72
C ASP A 89 -3.10 3.77 4.03
N PHE A 90 -3.62 2.54 3.97
CA PHE A 90 -2.96 1.41 3.32
C PHE A 90 -3.31 1.28 1.83
N ASP A 91 -4.29 2.03 1.34
CA ASP A 91 -4.77 2.02 -0.05
C ASP A 91 -4.02 3.03 -0.94
N GLU A 92 -3.46 4.08 -0.35
CA GLU A 92 -2.63 5.03 -1.07
C GLU A 92 -1.16 4.55 -1.14
N CYS A 93 -0.69 4.23 -2.34
CA CYS A 93 0.62 3.62 -2.59
C CYS A 93 1.81 4.42 -2.06
N MET A 94 1.62 5.73 -1.85
CA MET A 94 2.66 6.63 -1.37
C MET A 94 2.58 6.89 0.14
N CYS A 95 1.47 6.63 0.81
CA CYS A 95 1.28 7.06 2.20
C CYS A 95 2.24 6.40 3.20
N LEU A 96 2.60 5.13 2.99
CA LEU A 96 3.42 4.35 3.93
C LEU A 96 4.59 3.70 3.21
N THR A 97 5.82 3.86 3.69
CA THR A 97 7.02 3.20 3.13
C THR A 97 7.08 1.71 3.50
N ASP A 98 7.95 0.94 2.85
CA ASP A 98 8.15 -0.48 3.24
C ASP A 98 8.65 -0.61 4.69
N ALA A 99 9.46 0.33 5.16
CA ALA A 99 9.89 0.38 6.56
C ALA A 99 8.70 0.60 7.51
N ASP A 100 7.75 1.46 7.12
CA ASP A 100 6.52 1.68 7.90
C ASP A 100 5.64 0.42 7.89
N TYR A 101 5.49 -0.23 6.72
CA TYR A 101 4.76 -1.49 6.59
C TYR A 101 5.33 -2.57 7.51
N ILE A 102 6.66 -2.73 7.58
CA ILE A 102 7.31 -3.71 8.46
C ILE A 102 7.06 -3.37 9.93
N LYS A 103 7.23 -2.10 10.32
CA LYS A 103 7.00 -1.67 11.71
C LYS A 103 5.56 -1.89 12.14
N LEU A 104 4.61 -1.55 11.27
CA LEU A 104 3.18 -1.60 11.58
C LEU A 104 2.61 -3.02 11.49
N THR A 105 2.97 -3.78 10.45
CA THR A 105 2.33 -5.06 10.11
C THR A 105 3.24 -6.27 10.25
N GLY A 106 4.57 -6.07 10.31
CA GLY A 106 5.57 -7.13 10.22
C GLY A 106 5.88 -7.60 8.80
N PHE A 107 5.19 -7.07 7.78
CA PHE A 107 5.31 -7.48 6.39
C PHE A 107 5.85 -6.31 5.56
N THR A 108 6.64 -6.61 4.52
CA THR A 108 6.88 -5.64 3.42
C THR A 108 5.59 -5.41 2.64
N ARG A 109 5.54 -4.33 1.83
CA ARG A 109 4.38 -4.05 0.99
C ARG A 109 4.12 -5.16 -0.02
N ALA A 110 5.18 -5.76 -0.56
CA ALA A 110 5.12 -6.89 -1.49
C ALA A 110 4.57 -8.14 -0.82
N GLN A 111 5.07 -8.49 0.38
CA GLN A 111 4.53 -9.63 1.13
C GLN A 111 3.07 -9.41 1.53
N HIS A 112 2.69 -8.20 1.91
CA HIS A 112 1.30 -7.85 2.20
C HIS A 112 0.40 -8.08 0.97
N ALA A 113 0.81 -7.59 -0.20
CA ALA A 113 0.09 -7.79 -1.45
C ALA A 113 0.02 -9.28 -1.86
N HIS A 114 1.11 -10.02 -1.66
CA HIS A 114 1.16 -11.46 -1.89
C HIS A 114 0.21 -12.22 -0.96
N THR A 115 0.15 -11.90 0.32
CA THR A 115 -0.81 -12.51 1.25
C THR A 115 -2.25 -12.23 0.79
N LEU A 116 -2.53 -11.00 0.36
CA LEU A 116 -3.84 -10.62 -0.13
C LEU A 116 -4.25 -11.36 -1.41
N SER A 117 -3.32 -11.64 -2.33
CA SER A 117 -3.63 -12.33 -3.60
C SER A 117 -4.09 -13.78 -3.41
N HIS A 118 -3.78 -14.39 -2.26
CA HIS A 118 -4.22 -15.74 -1.91
C HIS A 118 -5.58 -15.78 -1.20
N ILE A 119 -6.14 -14.62 -0.86
CA ILE A 119 -7.46 -14.51 -0.23
C ILE A 119 -8.49 -14.21 -1.31
N PRO A 120 -9.53 -15.05 -1.48
CA PRO A 120 -10.58 -14.78 -2.44
C PRO A 120 -11.29 -13.46 -2.15
N PRO A 121 -11.63 -12.65 -3.18
CA PRO A 121 -12.36 -11.39 -2.99
C PRO A 121 -13.77 -11.58 -2.42
N THR A 122 -14.32 -12.80 -2.51
CA THR A 122 -15.60 -13.17 -1.89
C THR A 122 -15.52 -13.26 -0.36
N SER A 123 -14.35 -13.62 0.18
CA SER A 123 -14.11 -13.79 1.62
C SER A 123 -13.73 -12.48 2.31
N LEU A 124 -13.09 -11.54 1.60
CA LEU A 124 -12.73 -10.23 2.12
C LEU A 124 -13.15 -9.14 1.15
N LYS A 125 -14.38 -8.63 1.32
CA LYS A 125 -14.98 -7.65 0.40
C LYS A 125 -14.50 -6.23 0.68
N ASN A 126 -14.32 -5.47 -0.39
CA ASN A 126 -14.23 -4.02 -0.35
C ASN A 126 -15.58 -3.43 0.10
N SER A 127 -15.54 -2.37 0.89
CA SER A 127 -16.71 -1.57 1.26
C SER A 127 -16.47 -0.10 0.90
N ALA A 128 -17.50 0.74 1.06
CA ALA A 128 -17.36 2.17 0.85
C ALA A 128 -16.31 2.83 1.77
N THR A 129 -16.02 2.23 2.93
CA THR A 129 -15.14 2.80 3.95
C THR A 129 -13.78 2.09 4.06
N ARG A 130 -13.57 0.96 3.38
CA ARG A 130 -12.32 0.21 3.45
C ARG A 130 -12.13 -0.73 2.27
N SER A 131 -10.89 -0.96 1.89
CA SER A 131 -10.53 -2.07 1.01
C SER A 131 -10.21 -3.35 1.79
N ALA A 132 -10.12 -4.46 1.06
CA ALA A 132 -9.56 -5.73 1.54
C ALA A 132 -8.09 -5.57 1.97
N ARG A 133 -7.34 -4.69 1.30
CA ARG A 133 -5.95 -4.37 1.62
C ARG A 133 -5.82 -3.76 3.01
N SER A 134 -6.65 -2.76 3.30
CA SER A 134 -6.72 -2.09 4.60
C SER A 134 -7.20 -3.05 5.70
N ALA A 135 -8.20 -3.89 5.42
CA ALA A 135 -8.67 -4.90 6.38
C ALA A 135 -7.57 -5.91 6.78
N LEU A 136 -6.80 -6.40 5.81
CA LEU A 136 -5.66 -7.28 6.07
C LEU A 136 -4.59 -6.55 6.90
N ALA A 137 -4.28 -5.30 6.56
CA ALA A 137 -3.32 -4.50 7.31
C ALA A 137 -3.74 -4.32 8.78
N TYR A 138 -5.02 -4.07 9.06
CA TYR A 138 -5.50 -3.87 10.44
C TYR A 138 -5.35 -5.12 11.30
N VAL A 139 -5.62 -6.31 10.74
CA VAL A 139 -5.38 -7.57 11.45
C VAL A 139 -3.90 -7.77 11.73
N LEU A 140 -3.04 -7.55 10.74
CA LEU A 140 -1.60 -7.69 10.91
C LEU A 140 -1.05 -6.69 11.92
N MET A 141 -1.52 -5.44 11.91
CA MET A 141 -1.19 -4.45 12.93
C MET A 141 -1.59 -4.91 14.32
N LYS A 142 -2.80 -5.45 14.48
CA LYS A 142 -3.26 -5.96 15.77
C LYS A 142 -2.39 -7.11 16.27
N LEU A 143 -2.02 -8.04 15.38
CA LEU A 143 -1.15 -9.16 15.72
C LEU A 143 0.28 -8.71 16.05
N LYS A 144 0.82 -7.73 15.33
CA LYS A 144 2.19 -7.26 15.50
C LYS A 144 2.37 -6.36 16.72
N LEU A 145 1.41 -5.47 16.97
CA LEU A 145 1.51 -4.39 17.95
C LEU A 145 0.68 -4.64 19.22
N GLY A 146 -0.19 -5.65 19.24
CA GLY A 146 -1.02 -5.96 20.42
C GLY A 146 -2.05 -4.87 20.77
N LEU A 147 -2.43 -4.04 19.81
CA LEU A 147 -3.28 -2.86 20.06
C LEU A 147 -4.74 -3.23 20.31
N SER A 148 -5.39 -2.43 21.16
CA SER A 148 -6.84 -2.50 21.35
C SER A 148 -7.59 -1.95 20.13
N ASP A 149 -8.83 -2.40 19.94
CA ASP A 149 -9.65 -1.95 18.80
C ASP A 149 -9.89 -0.44 18.82
N SER A 150 -9.96 0.18 20.00
CA SER A 150 -10.13 1.63 20.14
C SER A 150 -8.89 2.41 19.71
N VAL A 151 -7.69 1.89 19.98
CA VAL A 151 -6.45 2.53 19.53
C VAL A 151 -6.33 2.40 18.00
N LEU A 152 -6.61 1.21 17.46
CA LEU A 152 -6.61 0.99 16.02
C LEU A 152 -7.60 1.91 15.30
N THR A 153 -8.84 2.07 15.81
CA THR A 153 -9.81 3.00 15.22
C THR A 153 -9.28 4.42 15.11
N SER A 154 -8.59 4.91 16.14
CA SER A 154 -8.01 6.26 16.14
C SER A 154 -6.87 6.40 15.15
N MET A 155 -6.03 5.37 15.00
CA MET A 155 -4.90 5.39 14.07
C MET A 155 -5.33 5.37 12.60
N VAL A 156 -6.38 4.60 12.26
CA VAL A 156 -6.79 4.38 10.85
C VAL A 156 -8.09 5.10 10.46
N GLY A 157 -8.72 5.85 11.37
CA GLY A 157 -9.89 6.67 11.07
C GLY A 157 -11.19 5.88 10.87
N VAL A 158 -11.33 4.71 11.52
CA VAL A 158 -12.57 3.92 11.47
C VAL A 158 -13.56 4.45 12.52
N ASN A 159 -14.81 4.67 12.09
CA ASN A 159 -15.83 5.40 12.86
C ASN A 159 -16.23 4.77 14.21
N SER A 160 -16.05 3.45 14.40
CA SER A 160 -16.41 2.81 15.67
C SER A 160 -15.59 1.56 15.99
N LYS A 161 -15.40 1.32 17.29
CA LYS A 161 -14.76 0.10 17.83
C LYS A 161 -15.46 -1.17 17.32
N ARG A 162 -16.80 -1.19 17.36
CA ARG A 162 -17.60 -2.34 16.90
C ARG A 162 -17.36 -2.65 15.43
N GLN A 163 -17.26 -1.62 14.59
CA GLN A 163 -16.92 -1.79 13.20
C GLN A 163 -15.52 -2.39 13.08
N MET A 164 -14.52 -1.83 13.77
CA MET A 164 -13.15 -2.35 13.78
C MET A 164 -13.08 -3.84 14.17
N SER A 165 -13.73 -4.24 15.27
CA SER A 165 -13.76 -5.63 15.71
C SER A 165 -14.33 -6.57 14.63
N ARG A 166 -15.36 -6.13 13.90
CA ARG A 166 -15.92 -6.90 12.76
C ARG A 166 -14.91 -7.00 11.62
N ILE A 167 -14.26 -5.91 11.24
CA ILE A 167 -13.22 -5.90 10.18
C ILE A 167 -12.14 -6.92 10.50
N ILE A 168 -11.64 -6.86 11.74
CA ILE A 168 -10.55 -7.71 12.21
C ILE A 168 -10.98 -9.16 12.24
N ASN A 169 -12.19 -9.46 12.72
CA ASN A 169 -12.67 -10.84 12.74
C ASN A 169 -12.89 -11.41 11.33
N GLU A 170 -13.46 -10.64 10.41
CA GLU A 170 -13.65 -11.05 9.01
C GLU A 170 -12.31 -11.34 8.33
N ALA A 171 -11.35 -10.43 8.42
CA ALA A 171 -10.02 -10.62 7.85
C ALA A 171 -9.27 -11.79 8.53
N ARG A 172 -9.40 -11.96 9.86
CA ARG A 172 -8.85 -13.12 10.58
C ARG A 172 -9.41 -14.43 10.02
N VAL A 173 -10.72 -14.55 9.90
CA VAL A 173 -11.38 -15.75 9.37
C VAL A 173 -10.92 -16.03 7.93
N ALA A 174 -10.84 -15.00 7.09
CA ALA A 174 -10.39 -15.15 5.72
C ALA A 174 -8.92 -15.64 5.63
N VAL A 175 -8.02 -15.06 6.42
CA VAL A 175 -6.61 -15.45 6.50
C VAL A 175 -6.46 -16.88 7.01
N THR A 176 -7.14 -17.23 8.11
CA THR A 176 -7.10 -18.59 8.70
C THR A 176 -7.65 -19.65 7.75
N LYS A 177 -8.64 -19.30 6.92
CA LYS A 177 -9.25 -20.25 5.99
C LYS A 177 -8.43 -20.45 4.71
N HIS A 178 -7.86 -19.38 4.15
CA HIS A 178 -7.30 -19.42 2.80
C HIS A 178 -5.78 -19.34 2.75
N PHE A 179 -5.15 -18.69 3.73
CA PHE A 179 -3.70 -18.47 3.74
C PHE A 179 -2.98 -19.41 4.70
N VAL A 180 -3.42 -19.49 5.96
CA VAL A 180 -2.70 -20.26 7.01
C VAL A 180 -2.47 -21.73 6.63
N PRO A 181 -3.45 -22.51 6.16
CA PRO A 181 -3.26 -23.94 5.92
C PRO A 181 -2.25 -24.23 4.80
N ARG A 182 -2.11 -23.30 3.85
CA ARG A 182 -1.28 -23.45 2.65
C ARG A 182 0.12 -22.87 2.79
N TYR A 183 0.32 -21.93 3.72
CA TYR A 183 1.57 -21.17 3.81
C TYR A 183 2.14 -21.03 5.23
N LEU A 184 1.41 -21.42 6.28
CA LEU A 184 1.85 -21.27 7.68
C LEU A 184 1.59 -22.49 8.58
N GLY A 185 0.67 -23.41 8.23
CA GLY A 185 0.37 -24.60 9.04
C GLY A 185 1.17 -25.84 8.62
N LEU A 186 1.44 -26.80 9.51
CA LEU A 186 2.32 -27.96 9.23
C LEU A 186 2.02 -28.72 7.91
N ALA A 187 0.80 -28.63 7.39
CA ALA A 187 0.41 -29.17 6.08
C ALA A 187 1.17 -28.58 4.87
N HIS A 188 1.81 -27.40 4.99
CA HIS A 188 2.61 -26.79 3.92
C HIS A 188 4.10 -27.18 3.99
N LEU A 189 4.56 -27.76 5.10
CA LEU A 189 5.93 -28.21 5.25
C LEU A 189 6.01 -29.66 4.76
N THR A 190 6.78 -29.89 3.70
CA THR A 190 7.10 -31.26 3.31
C THR A 190 8.00 -31.91 4.37
N ARG A 191 7.97 -33.25 4.48
CA ARG A 191 8.91 -33.98 5.36
C ARG A 191 10.36 -33.56 5.12
N GLN A 192 10.71 -33.29 3.86
CA GLN A 192 12.04 -32.84 3.46
C GLN A 192 12.35 -31.40 3.88
N ASP A 193 11.37 -30.50 3.89
CA ASP A 193 11.54 -29.14 4.44
C ASP A 193 11.78 -29.16 5.94
N VAL A 194 11.10 -30.06 6.67
CA VAL A 194 11.33 -30.24 8.12
C VAL A 194 12.76 -30.74 8.35
N ILE A 195 13.15 -31.82 7.67
CA ILE A 195 14.49 -32.41 7.71
C ILE A 195 15.58 -31.37 7.43
N ASN A 196 15.39 -30.54 6.39
CA ASN A 196 16.42 -29.61 5.93
C ASN A 196 16.47 -28.29 6.70
N LYS A 197 15.34 -27.75 7.18
CA LYS A 197 15.27 -26.40 7.75
C LYS A 197 15.01 -26.35 9.26
N HIS A 198 14.51 -27.44 9.85
CA HIS A 198 13.99 -27.45 11.22
C HIS A 198 14.41 -28.64 12.08
N THR A 199 15.27 -29.53 11.58
CA THR A 199 15.79 -30.68 12.34
C THR A 199 17.28 -30.53 12.56
N SER A 200 17.73 -30.66 13.81
CA SER A 200 19.15 -30.63 14.14
C SER A 200 19.89 -31.82 13.51
N SER A 201 21.21 -31.71 13.33
CA SER A 201 22.02 -32.79 12.73
C SER A 201 21.86 -34.14 13.46
N ILE A 202 21.65 -34.09 14.78
CA ILE A 202 21.41 -35.27 15.63
C ILE A 202 20.06 -35.93 15.33
N ALA A 203 18.99 -35.13 15.21
CA ALA A 203 17.66 -35.65 14.94
C ALA A 203 17.53 -36.19 13.50
N ASN A 204 18.27 -35.63 12.54
CA ASN A 204 18.33 -36.19 11.19
C ASN A 204 18.96 -37.58 11.16
N ARG A 205 20.11 -37.79 11.83
CA ARG A 205 20.75 -39.11 11.88
C ARG A 205 19.85 -40.17 12.48
N LEU A 206 19.14 -39.85 13.56
CA LEU A 206 18.17 -40.75 14.19
C LEU A 206 16.97 -41.12 13.31
N LEU A 207 16.55 -40.24 12.39
CA LEU A 207 15.38 -40.44 11.53
C LEU A 207 15.70 -41.10 10.17
N THR A 208 16.98 -41.15 9.78
CA THR A 208 17.43 -41.73 8.51
C THR A 208 18.21 -43.04 8.66
N GLU A 209 18.74 -43.35 9.86
CA GLU A 209 19.56 -44.55 10.12
C GLU A 209 18.78 -45.69 10.84
N GLY A 210 17.44 -45.66 10.87
CA GLY A 210 16.59 -46.74 11.39
C GLY A 210 15.70 -47.33 10.31
#